data_AF-A0A199UU66-F1
#
_entry.id   AF-A0A199UU66-F1
#
_cell.length_a   1.000
_cell.length_b   1.000
_cell.length_c   1.000
_cell.angle_alpha   90.00
_cell.angle_beta   90.00
_cell.angle_gamma   90.00
#
_symmetry.space_group_name_H-M   'P 1'
#
loop_
_entity.id
_entity.type
_entity.pdbx_description
1 polymer ?
#
loop_
_entity_poly.entity_id
_entity_poly.type
_entity_poly.pdbx_seq_one_letter_code
_entity_poly.pdbx_strand_id
1 'polypeptide(L)'
;MQSYGEVAVEQMAREGAVVVFSVSTCCMCHAVKRLFCGMGVHPTVYELDHHPRGPDIHRALTGLLLSSSASASASSIGDGGNASLLPVVFIGGKLVGAMDSVMASHINGTLVPLLKEAGALWL
;
A
#
# COMPACT_ATOMS: atom_id res chain seq x y z
N MET A 1 11.42 18.90 5.24
CA MET A 1 10.63 19.05 6.48
C MET A 1 9.53 18.00 6.40
N GLN A 2 9.78 16.78 6.91
CA GLN A 2 8.78 15.70 6.88
C GLN A 2 7.58 16.13 7.71
N SER A 3 6.37 16.00 7.16
CA SER A 3 5.16 16.31 7.92
C SER A 3 4.94 15.24 8.99
N TYR A 4 4.47 15.64 10.19
CA TYR A 4 4.20 14.71 11.32
C TYR A 4 3.37 13.47 10.94
N GLY A 5 2.50 13.60 9.93
CA GLY A 5 1.72 12.48 9.40
C GLY A 5 2.55 11.41 8.66
N GLU A 6 3.62 11.79 7.96
CA GLU A 6 4.48 10.84 7.22
C GLU A 6 5.24 9.94 8.19
N VAL A 7 5.83 10.54 9.24
CA VAL A 7 6.54 9.80 10.31
C VAL A 7 5.63 8.76 10.97
N ALA A 8 4.35 9.10 11.16
CA ALA A 8 3.37 8.17 11.73
C ALA A 8 3.09 6.98 10.79
N VAL A 9 2.93 7.23 9.48
CA VAL A 9 2.72 6.17 8.48
C VAL A 9 3.92 5.25 8.38
N GLU A 10 5.14 5.80 8.36
CA GLU A 10 6.38 5.02 8.34
C GLU A 10 6.52 4.15 9.60
N GLN A 11 6.10 4.65 10.76
CA GLN A 11 6.10 3.86 11.99
C GLN A 11 5.11 2.69 11.92
N MET A 12 3.89 2.94 11.42
CA MET A 12 2.88 1.90 11.19
C MET A 12 3.35 0.86 10.16
N ALA A 13 4.05 1.30 9.11
CA ALA A 13 4.61 0.43 8.08
C ALA A 13 5.65 -0.57 8.61
N ARG A 14 6.22 -0.33 9.81
CA ARG A 14 7.20 -1.19 10.46
C ARG A 14 6.58 -2.18 11.45
N GLU A 15 5.26 -2.12 11.68
CA GLU A 15 4.55 -3.03 12.59
C GLU A 15 4.42 -4.45 12.04
N GLY A 16 4.62 -4.65 10.73
CA GLY A 16 4.59 -5.96 10.08
C GLY A 16 5.55 -6.06 8.90
N ALA A 17 5.82 -7.30 8.48
CA ALA A 17 6.66 -7.58 7.30
C ALA A 17 6.00 -7.07 6.00
N VAL A 18 4.67 -7.14 5.92
CA VAL A 18 3.86 -6.50 4.89
C VAL A 18 2.74 -5.73 5.56
N VAL A 19 2.60 -4.45 5.19
CA VAL A 19 1.55 -3.57 5.70
C VAL A 19 0.75 -3.04 4.52
N VAL A 20 -0.57 -3.12 4.61
CA VAL A 20 -1.52 -2.67 3.59
C VAL A 20 -2.46 -1.65 4.21
N PHE A 21 -2.42 -0.43 3.69
CA PHE A 21 -3.44 0.58 3.96
C PHE A 21 -4.57 0.41 2.94
N SER A 22 -5.80 0.33 3.41
CA SER A 22 -6.97 -0.12 2.66
C SER A 22 -8.23 0.69 2.97
N VAL A 23 -9.25 0.55 2.13
CA VAL A 23 -10.65 0.91 2.44
C VAL A 23 -11.53 -0.32 2.27
N SER A 24 -12.47 -0.55 3.18
CA SER A 24 -13.35 -1.72 3.16
C SER A 24 -14.21 -1.82 1.90
N THR A 25 -14.54 -0.71 1.24
CA THR A 25 -15.41 -0.68 0.05
C THR A 25 -14.65 -0.67 -1.29
N CYS A 26 -13.33 -0.82 -1.28
CA CYS A 26 -12.50 -0.75 -2.49
C CYS A 26 -12.21 -2.13 -3.09
N CYS A 27 -12.60 -2.35 -4.35
CA CYS A 27 -12.34 -3.62 -5.06
C CYS A 27 -10.84 -3.90 -5.24
N MET A 28 -10.02 -2.86 -5.46
CA MET A 28 -8.57 -3.00 -5.58
C MET A 28 -7.92 -3.39 -4.24
N CYS A 29 -8.44 -2.88 -3.12
CA CYS A 29 -7.98 -3.29 -1.79
C CYS A 29 -8.23 -4.78 -1.56
N HIS A 30 -9.39 -5.29 -1.97
CA HIS A 30 -9.67 -6.73 -1.93
C HIS A 30 -8.72 -7.52 -2.82
N ALA A 31 -8.42 -7.04 -4.04
CA ALA A 31 -7.50 -7.71 -4.94
C ALA A 31 -6.10 -7.85 -4.33
N VAL A 32 -5.54 -6.80 -3.72
CA VAL A 32 -4.22 -6.85 -3.05
C VAL A 32 -4.21 -7.79 -1.85
N LYS A 33 -5.25 -7.74 -1.00
CA LYS A 33 -5.35 -8.68 0.14
C LYS A 33 -5.37 -10.13 -0.33
N ARG A 34 -6.15 -10.42 -1.39
CA ARG A 34 -6.21 -11.76 -1.98
C ARG A 34 -4.90 -12.17 -2.65
N LEU A 35 -4.20 -11.24 -3.30
CA LEU A 35 -2.88 -11.49 -3.89
C LEU A 35 -1.89 -11.97 -2.82
N PHE A 36 -1.75 -11.22 -1.71
CA PHE A 36 -0.85 -11.61 -0.63
C PHE A 36 -1.27 -12.93 0.03
N CYS A 37 -2.56 -13.08 0.35
CA CYS A 37 -3.08 -14.32 0.92
C CYS A 37 -2.84 -15.53 0.00
N GLY A 38 -3.03 -15.38 -1.31
CA GLY A 38 -2.76 -16.42 -2.30
C GLY A 38 -1.28 -16.80 -2.43
N MET A 39 -0.37 -15.91 -2.06
CA MET A 39 1.07 -16.20 -1.96
C MET A 39 1.48 -16.77 -0.59
N GLY A 40 0.53 -17.00 0.33
CA GLY A 40 0.83 -17.47 1.69
C GLY A 40 1.33 -16.38 2.64
N VAL A 41 1.19 -15.11 2.27
CA VAL A 41 1.60 -13.95 3.09
C VAL A 41 0.42 -13.48 3.94
N HIS A 42 0.68 -13.18 5.21
CA HIS A 42 -0.30 -12.56 6.12
C HIS A 42 0.04 -11.07 6.30
N PRO A 43 -0.59 -10.14 5.55
CA PRO A 43 -0.34 -8.72 5.70
C PRO A 43 -1.05 -8.14 6.93
N THR A 44 -0.42 -7.18 7.61
CA THR A 44 -1.12 -6.27 8.54
C THR A 44 -1.96 -5.29 7.72
N VAL A 45 -3.26 -5.19 8.00
CA VAL A 45 -4.18 -4.34 7.24
C VAL A 45 -4.72 -3.22 8.14
N TYR A 46 -4.59 -1.97 7.69
CA TYR A 46 -5.28 -0.84 8.29
C TYR A 46 -6.41 -0.38 7.37
N GLU A 47 -7.65 -0.53 7.82
CA GLU A 47 -8.84 -0.01 7.13
C GLU A 47 -9.07 1.45 7.52
N LEU A 48 -8.81 2.37 6.58
CA LEU A 48 -8.82 3.81 6.83
C LEU A 48 -10.23 4.35 7.08
N ASP A 49 -11.26 3.72 6.52
CA ASP A 49 -12.67 4.06 6.76
C ASP A 49 -13.12 3.75 8.18
N HIS A 50 -12.43 2.85 8.88
CA HIS A 50 -12.73 2.49 10.27
C HIS A 50 -11.67 3.01 11.27
N HIS A 51 -10.57 3.58 10.77
CA HIS A 51 -9.49 4.08 11.61
C HIS A 51 -9.80 5.51 12.11
N PRO A 52 -9.65 5.82 13.41
CA PRO A 52 -9.97 7.15 13.96
C PRO A 52 -9.16 8.28 13.33
N ARG A 53 -7.94 7.97 12.84
CA ARG A 53 -7.05 8.90 12.10
C ARG A 53 -7.02 8.66 10.59
N GLY A 54 -7.99 7.92 10.05
CA GLY A 54 -8.04 7.52 8.64
C GLY A 54 -7.78 8.64 7.64
N PRO A 55 -8.46 9.80 7.74
CA PRO A 55 -8.26 10.93 6.82
C PRO A 55 -6.83 11.51 6.85
N ASP A 56 -6.22 11.62 8.03
CA ASP A 56 -4.86 12.13 8.16
C ASP A 56 -3.83 11.14 7.59
N ILE A 57 -4.02 9.85 7.84
CA ILE A 57 -3.20 8.77 7.28
C ILE A 57 -3.33 8.77 5.75
N HIS A 58 -4.54 8.87 5.20
CA HIS A 58 -4.77 8.93 3.76
C HIS A 58 -4.04 10.12 3.11
N ARG A 59 -4.11 11.29 3.75
CA ARG A 59 -3.39 12.49 3.28
C ARG A 59 -1.88 12.29 3.31
N ALA A 60 -1.33 11.69 4.38
CA ALA A 60 0.08 11.39 4.48
C ALA A 60 0.54 10.38 3.42
N LEU A 61 -0.20 9.30 3.20
CA LEU A 61 0.05 8.31 2.14
C LEU A 61 0.05 8.97 0.75
N THR A 62 -0.88 9.88 0.50
CA THR A 62 -0.95 10.65 -0.75
C THR A 62 0.32 11.50 -0.95
N GLY A 63 0.78 12.18 0.11
CA GLY A 63 2.04 12.93 0.09
C GLY A 63 3.26 12.05 -0.21
N LEU A 64 3.36 10.89 0.45
CA LEU A 64 4.45 9.94 0.24
C LEU A 64 4.51 9.40 -1.19
N LEU A 65 3.37 9.06 -1.79
CA LEU A 65 3.29 8.56 -3.16
C LEU A 65 3.71 9.64 -4.17
N LEU A 66 3.22 10.87 -4.00
CA LEU A 66 3.54 12.00 -4.87
C LEU A 66 5.01 12.43 -4.74
N SER A 67 5.58 12.38 -3.54
CA SER A 67 6.99 12.74 -3.30
C SER A 67 7.96 11.65 -3.79
N SER A 68 7.51 10.40 -3.92
CA SER A 68 8.38 9.27 -4.22
C SER A 68 8.42 8.92 -5.72
N SER A 69 8.25 9.87 -6.64
CA SER A 69 8.42 9.67 -8.09
C SER A 69 7.78 8.40 -8.68
N ALA A 70 6.76 7.83 -8.03
CA ALA A 70 5.88 6.84 -8.63
C ALA A 70 4.95 7.63 -9.52
N SER A 71 5.15 7.51 -10.83
CA SER A 71 4.29 8.04 -11.89
C SER A 71 2.86 8.17 -11.37
N ALA A 72 2.41 9.41 -11.18
CA ALA A 72 0.99 9.69 -11.09
C ALA A 72 0.39 9.37 -12.47
N SER A 73 0.12 8.09 -12.69
CA SER A 73 -1.10 7.72 -13.38
C SER A 73 -2.25 8.11 -12.45
N ALA A 74 -2.43 9.41 -12.24
CA ALA A 74 -3.77 9.94 -12.16
C ALA A 74 -4.37 9.56 -13.51
N SER A 75 -5.00 8.39 -13.59
CA SER A 75 -5.76 7.99 -14.77
C SER A 75 -6.91 8.98 -14.89
N SER A 76 -6.65 10.12 -15.54
CA SER A 76 -7.68 10.95 -16.12
C SER A 76 -8.18 10.23 -17.37
N ILE A 77 -9.01 9.19 -17.20
CA ILE A 77 -9.99 8.79 -18.20
C ILE A 77 -11.27 8.41 -17.45
N GLY A 78 -12.23 9.36 -17.43
CA GLY A 78 -13.66 9.10 -17.57
C GLY A 78 -14.40 8.35 -16.46
N ASP A 79 -15.42 9.03 -15.93
CA ASP A 79 -16.57 8.48 -15.19
C ASP A 79 -16.41 8.27 -13.67
N GLY A 80 -16.63 9.35 -12.91
CA GLY A 80 -17.34 9.31 -11.61
C GLY A 80 -16.72 8.60 -10.40
N GLY A 81 -15.60 7.89 -10.52
CA GLY A 81 -14.97 7.17 -9.42
C GLY A 81 -13.92 8.01 -8.69
N ASN A 82 -14.11 8.25 -7.38
CA ASN A 82 -13.07 8.80 -6.50
C ASN A 82 -11.73 8.10 -6.79
N ALA A 83 -10.72 8.86 -7.22
CA ALA A 83 -9.36 8.37 -7.41
C ALA A 83 -8.75 8.03 -6.05
N SER A 84 -9.15 6.89 -5.49
CA SER A 84 -8.61 6.38 -4.24
C SER A 84 -7.23 5.82 -4.55
N LEU A 85 -6.19 6.43 -3.98
CA LEU A 85 -4.81 5.95 -4.07
C LEU A 85 -4.58 4.66 -3.27
N LEU A 86 -5.65 4.04 -2.78
CA LEU A 86 -5.64 2.82 -2.01
C LEU A 86 -5.96 1.61 -2.89
N PRO A 87 -5.32 0.46 -2.65
CA PRO A 87 -4.45 0.16 -1.51
C PRO A 87 -3.05 0.77 -1.64
N VAL A 88 -2.42 1.12 -0.52
CA VAL A 88 -0.99 1.47 -0.44
C VAL A 88 -0.26 0.40 0.36
N VAL A 89 0.85 -0.09 -0.17
CA VAL A 89 1.56 -1.24 0.37
C VAL A 89 2.98 -0.88 0.77
N PHE A 90 3.38 -1.34 1.94
CA PHE A 90 4.75 -1.33 2.44
C PHE A 90 5.22 -2.77 2.65
N ILE A 91 6.49 -3.03 2.33
CA ILE A 91 7.14 -4.33 2.54
C ILE A 91 8.48 -4.07 3.24
N GLY A 92 8.71 -4.74 4.37
CA GLY A 92 9.90 -4.52 5.21
C GLY A 92 10.04 -3.07 5.68
N GLY A 93 8.92 -2.38 5.89
CA GLY A 93 8.88 -0.95 6.23
C GLY A 93 9.20 0.02 5.08
N LYS A 94 9.42 -0.46 3.86
CA LYS A 94 9.68 0.38 2.66
C LYS A 94 8.41 0.52 1.84
N LEU A 95 8.14 1.74 1.33
CA LEU A 95 7.01 2.00 0.44
C LEU A 95 7.21 1.28 -0.90
N VAL A 96 6.29 0.38 -1.25
CA VAL A 96 6.25 -0.26 -2.57
C VAL A 96 5.36 0.54 -3.53
N GLY A 97 4.28 1.12 -3.01
CA GLY A 97 3.41 2.02 -3.76
C GLY A 97 1.94 1.60 -3.72
N ALA A 98 1.19 2.08 -4.71
CA ALA A 98 -0.21 1.72 -4.89
C ALA A 98 -0.35 0.39 -5.67
N MET A 99 -1.59 0.05 -6.05
CA MET A 99 -1.92 -1.22 -6.72
C MET A 99 -1.12 -1.47 -8.00
N ASP A 100 -0.92 -0.46 -8.83
CA ASP A 100 -0.16 -0.53 -10.08
C ASP A 100 1.30 -0.96 -9.85
N SER A 101 2.00 -0.35 -8.88
CA SER A 101 3.37 -0.74 -8.51
C SER A 101 3.45 -2.16 -7.94
N VAL A 102 2.48 -2.56 -7.13
CA VAL A 102 2.41 -3.92 -6.56
C VAL A 102 2.21 -4.95 -7.67
N MET A 103 1.31 -4.69 -8.60
CA MET A 103 1.07 -5.58 -9.74
C MET A 103 2.26 -5.63 -10.69
N ALA A 104 2.88 -4.49 -10.99
CA ALA A 104 4.11 -4.45 -11.79
C ALA A 104 5.20 -5.33 -11.15
N SER A 105 5.38 -5.23 -9.83
CA SER A 105 6.34 -6.04 -9.08
C SER A 105 5.99 -7.54 -9.07
N HIS A 106 4.70 -7.87 -9.05
CA HIS A 106 4.25 -9.26 -9.15
C HIS A 106 4.55 -9.83 -10.53
N ILE A 107 4.20 -9.09 -11.59
CA ILE A 107 4.36 -9.51 -12.99
C ILE A 107 5.84 -9.65 -13.36
N ASN A 108 6.69 -8.73 -12.92
CA ASN A 108 8.12 -8.77 -13.22
C ASN A 108 8.91 -9.75 -12.31
N GLY A 109 8.25 -10.41 -11.36
CA GLY A 109 8.85 -11.38 -10.45
C GLY A 109 9.67 -10.79 -9.29
N THR A 110 9.72 -9.46 -9.11
CA THR A 110 10.48 -8.81 -8.03
C THR A 110 9.75 -8.83 -6.68
N LEU A 111 8.44 -9.06 -6.67
CA LEU A 111 7.65 -9.09 -5.44
C LEU A 111 8.05 -10.23 -4.50
N VAL A 112 8.33 -11.42 -5.03
CA VAL A 112 8.74 -12.59 -4.22
C VAL A 112 10.07 -12.36 -3.48
N PRO A 113 11.15 -11.89 -4.14
CA PRO A 113 12.37 -11.48 -3.46
C PRO A 113 12.15 -10.45 -2.33
N LEU A 114 11.33 -9.42 -2.55
CA LEU A 114 11.02 -8.42 -1.53
C LEU A 114 10.33 -9.03 -0.31
N LEU A 115 9.38 -9.93 -0.54
CA LEU A 115 8.67 -10.65 0.53
C LEU A 115 9.60 -11.57 1.32
N LYS A 116 10.56 -12.23 0.65
CA LYS A 116 11.59 -13.05 1.30
C LYS A 116 12.52 -12.20 2.15
N GLU A 117 13.03 -11.09 1.63
CA GLU A 117 13.89 -10.15 2.38
C GLU A 117 13.18 -9.63 3.64
N ALA A 118 11.89 -9.33 3.53
CA ALA A 118 11.08 -8.87 4.65
C ALA A 118 10.69 -9.98 5.66
N GLY A 119 11.01 -11.25 5.39
CA GLY A 119 10.61 -12.39 6.22
C GLY A 119 9.10 -12.69 6.15
N ALA A 120 8.42 -12.18 5.13
CA ALA A 120 6.99 -12.39 4.90
C ALA A 120 6.68 -13.72 4.19
N LEU A 121 7.69 -14.33 3.56
CA LEU A 121 7.57 -15.56 2.78
C LEU A 121 8.78 -16.46 3.00
N TRP A 122 8.55 -17.71 3.41
CA TRP A 122 9.57 -18.73 3.68
C TRP A 122 9.36 -19.93 2.76
N LEU A 123 9.94 -19.87 1.55
CA LEU A 123 10.01 -20.97 0.58
C LEU A 123 11.46 -21.26 0.22
#